data_AF-A0A4P5YNZ1-F1
#
_entry.id   AF-A0A4P5YNZ1-F1
#
_cell.length_a   1.000
_cell.length_b   1.000
_cell.length_c   1.000
_cell.angle_alpha   90.00
_cell.angle_beta   90.00
_cell.angle_gamma   90.00
#
_symmetry.space_group_name_H-M   'P 1'
#
loop_
_entity.id
_entity.type
_entity.pdbx_description
1 polymer ?
#
loop_
_entity_poly.entity_id
_entity_poly.type
_entity_poly.pdbx_seq_one_letter_code
_entity_poly.pdbx_strand_id
1 'polypeptide(L)'
;MRDATGRRSIIVLAGPKSHGPEGNGVHDYPTDARLLAAMLTASEVGGQVACAVFDDGDWPDAQSIAAADAVVVLSDGKDGDKPYLEAIHLSDPARMADVAALQARGGGIAVLHFGLFATQAQAPWVLDHLGGYFQWQDDRGERVWSSAIHTVEAKVEISGDEPRHPVLNGIAPFRLVEEFYHDLTMADDGRNQYLLSAPALPSRRAGGDRIAWVRQPVGGGRAFVTGLGHATANLQVPDYRRVLLNGIAWAAGIAVPAGGISAPWIEPASLWKSTIRVLLLAGNEAHRWHNWPATTPLMRSALERDPRIQVTVSTDPEDLGRLSGFDAVVLNYCNWEDGSALSQPARAAFASWLANGGGLVVQHFSNGAFHFSLRGAEASDWPEYRRIVRRVWDHHPPKSSHDRYRNFLVRIDQRAHPITAGLVTFATDDELYVEQRGDAPIEPLAWAKSTLTGADAPLAWAYRYGRGRVFQNLLGHDANSWASWSSRELLRGGVAWVAGQQVRRIPAVQDQVT
;
A
#
# COMPACT_ATOMS: atom_id res chain seq x y z
N MET A 1 19.58 -11.15 7.42
CA MET A 1 19.00 -12.22 8.26
C MET A 1 17.82 -12.77 7.48
N ARG A 2 17.82 -14.08 7.15
CA ARG A 2 16.66 -14.72 6.50
C ARG A 2 15.49 -14.72 7.49
N ASP A 3 14.25 -14.74 7.00
CA ASP A 3 13.11 -14.95 7.90
C ASP A 3 13.29 -16.28 8.68
N ALA A 4 12.57 -16.46 9.79
CA ALA A 4 12.67 -17.67 10.61
C ALA A 4 12.34 -18.98 9.85
N THR A 5 11.89 -18.88 8.59
CA THR A 5 11.53 -19.98 7.69
C THR A 5 12.54 -20.22 6.57
N GLY A 6 13.60 -19.40 6.46
CA GLY A 6 14.65 -19.52 5.43
C GLY A 6 14.24 -19.01 4.04
N ARG A 7 13.04 -18.44 3.89
CA ARG A 7 12.48 -17.95 2.62
C ARG A 7 13.03 -16.58 2.26
N ARG A 8 12.97 -16.25 0.97
CA ARG A 8 13.34 -14.95 0.41
C ARG A 8 12.20 -13.96 0.62
N SER A 9 12.51 -12.83 1.23
CA SER A 9 11.57 -11.74 1.44
C SER A 9 11.48 -10.87 0.19
N ILE A 10 10.31 -10.83 -0.45
CA ILE A 10 10.05 -10.04 -1.64
C ILE A 10 8.99 -8.99 -1.31
N ILE A 11 9.36 -7.72 -1.40
CA ILE A 11 8.42 -6.61 -1.24
C ILE A 11 7.89 -6.23 -2.62
N VAL A 12 6.57 -6.20 -2.79
CA VAL A 12 5.92 -5.79 -4.04
C VAL A 12 5.26 -4.44 -3.79
N LEU A 13 5.77 -3.40 -4.47
CA LEU A 13 5.39 -2.01 -4.33
C LEU A 13 4.44 -1.64 -5.48
N ALA A 14 3.25 -1.17 -5.13
CA ALA A 14 2.22 -0.72 -6.05
C ALA A 14 1.90 0.76 -5.84
N GLY A 15 1.89 1.53 -6.93
CA GLY A 15 1.26 2.85 -6.95
C GLY A 15 -0.27 2.75 -6.91
N PRO A 16 -0.99 3.88 -6.77
CA PRO A 16 -2.43 3.90 -7.00
C PRO A 16 -2.74 3.61 -8.48
N LYS A 17 -3.97 3.17 -8.78
CA LYS A 17 -4.44 3.11 -10.18
C LYS A 17 -4.38 4.52 -10.78
N SER A 18 -3.72 4.68 -11.92
CA SER A 18 -3.43 6.02 -12.43
C SER A 18 -4.43 6.56 -13.44
N HIS A 19 -4.80 5.78 -14.46
CA HIS A 19 -5.76 6.24 -15.47
C HIS A 19 -6.53 5.12 -16.15
N GLY A 20 -7.58 5.53 -16.87
CA GLY A 20 -8.58 4.65 -17.46
C GLY A 20 -9.74 4.35 -16.49
N PRO A 21 -10.89 3.87 -17.00
CA PRO A 21 -12.02 3.49 -16.15
C PRO A 21 -11.63 2.47 -15.07
N GLU A 22 -12.26 2.57 -13.90
CA GLU A 22 -12.15 1.51 -12.88
C GLU A 22 -12.58 0.16 -13.48
N GLY A 23 -11.82 -0.90 -13.16
CA GLY A 23 -12.12 -2.26 -13.61
C GLY A 23 -11.70 -2.61 -15.04
N ASN A 24 -11.06 -1.70 -15.80
CA ASN A 24 -10.56 -2.01 -17.15
C ASN A 24 -9.22 -2.79 -17.17
N GLY A 25 -8.59 -2.98 -16.02
CA GLY A 25 -7.31 -3.70 -15.90
C GLY A 25 -6.10 -2.98 -16.49
N VAL A 26 -6.20 -1.69 -16.85
CA VAL A 26 -5.05 -0.89 -17.31
C VAL A 26 -4.49 -0.11 -16.13
N HIS A 27 -3.17 -0.16 -15.93
CA HIS A 27 -2.45 0.47 -14.81
C HIS A 27 -3.12 0.18 -13.45
N ASP A 28 -3.64 -1.03 -13.27
CA ASP A 28 -4.21 -1.49 -12.01
C ASP A 28 -3.11 -2.11 -11.14
N TYR A 29 -2.13 -1.28 -10.77
CA TYR A 29 -0.94 -1.74 -10.07
C TYR A 29 -1.24 -2.50 -8.76
N PRO A 30 -2.23 -2.11 -7.92
CA PRO A 30 -2.57 -2.89 -6.74
C PRO A 30 -3.03 -4.31 -7.07
N THR A 31 -3.80 -4.48 -8.15
CA THR A 31 -4.24 -5.80 -8.63
C THR A 31 -3.07 -6.59 -9.21
N ASP A 32 -2.26 -5.99 -10.08
CA ASP A 32 -1.11 -6.66 -10.71
C ASP A 32 -0.05 -7.08 -9.69
N ALA A 33 0.23 -6.23 -8.70
CA ALA A 33 1.12 -6.57 -7.59
C ALA A 33 0.64 -7.78 -6.79
N ARG A 34 -0.67 -7.84 -6.50
CA ARG A 34 -1.28 -8.98 -5.80
C ARG A 34 -1.28 -10.24 -6.66
N LEU A 35 -1.53 -10.13 -7.97
CA LEU A 35 -1.42 -11.26 -8.91
C LEU A 35 -0.01 -11.82 -8.94
N LEU A 36 1.02 -10.98 -9.12
CA LEU A 36 2.41 -11.43 -9.16
C LEU A 36 2.83 -12.10 -7.84
N ALA A 37 2.47 -11.51 -6.69
CA ALA A 37 2.73 -12.11 -5.39
C ALA A 37 2.02 -13.47 -5.22
N ALA A 38 0.74 -13.57 -5.62
CA ALA A 38 -0.04 -14.79 -5.54
C ALA A 38 0.50 -15.88 -6.49
N MET A 39 0.87 -15.51 -7.71
CA MET A 39 1.44 -16.42 -8.71
C MET A 39 2.82 -16.93 -8.30
N LEU A 40 3.68 -16.08 -7.74
CA LEU A 40 4.96 -16.53 -7.15
C LEU A 40 4.72 -17.55 -6.04
N THR A 41 3.77 -17.27 -5.14
CA THR A 41 3.42 -18.14 -4.02
C THR A 41 2.81 -19.47 -4.48
N ALA A 42 2.02 -19.47 -5.55
CA ALA A 42 1.37 -20.65 -6.12
C ALA A 42 2.28 -21.46 -7.08
N SER A 43 3.51 -20.99 -7.33
CA SER A 43 4.46 -21.63 -8.26
C SER A 43 5.35 -22.67 -7.60
N GLU A 44 6.19 -23.34 -8.39
CA GLU A 44 7.19 -24.31 -7.94
C GLU A 44 8.22 -23.71 -6.97
N VAL A 45 8.43 -22.39 -7.01
CA VAL A 45 9.30 -21.65 -6.07
C VAL A 45 8.54 -21.07 -4.87
N GLY A 46 7.24 -21.34 -4.75
CA GLY A 46 6.37 -20.83 -3.69
C GLY A 46 6.90 -21.08 -2.28
N GLY A 47 7.47 -22.26 -2.04
CA GLY A 47 8.10 -22.62 -0.77
C GLY A 47 9.38 -21.83 -0.44
N GLN A 48 9.94 -21.10 -1.40
CA GLN A 48 11.15 -20.28 -1.25
C GLN A 48 10.85 -18.79 -1.07
N VAL A 49 9.59 -18.36 -1.24
CA VAL A 49 9.21 -16.93 -1.25
C VAL A 49 8.29 -16.56 -0.10
N ALA A 50 8.47 -15.35 0.40
CA ALA A 50 7.56 -14.65 1.27
C ALA A 50 7.30 -13.27 0.67
N CYS A 51 6.15 -13.09 0.03
CA CYS A 51 5.78 -11.82 -0.59
C CYS A 51 5.02 -10.93 0.40
N ALA A 52 5.34 -9.64 0.43
CA ALA A 52 4.58 -8.61 1.13
C ALA A 52 4.21 -7.50 0.15
N VAL A 53 2.91 -7.25 -0.03
CA VAL A 53 2.39 -6.22 -0.94
C VAL A 53 2.17 -4.90 -0.18
N PHE A 54 2.74 -3.83 -0.69
CA PHE A 54 2.54 -2.46 -0.27
C PHE A 54 1.98 -1.70 -1.47
N ASP A 55 0.76 -1.22 -1.36
CA ASP A 55 -0.02 -0.56 -2.41
C ASP A 55 -0.35 0.88 -2.00
N ASP A 56 -1.09 1.61 -2.84
CA ASP A 56 -1.47 3.01 -2.62
C ASP A 56 -0.27 3.97 -2.46
N GLY A 57 0.91 3.61 -2.97
CA GLY A 57 2.14 4.41 -2.85
C GLY A 57 2.88 4.25 -1.51
N ASP A 58 2.46 3.28 -0.68
CA ASP A 58 3.10 2.96 0.59
C ASP A 58 4.56 2.52 0.43
N TRP A 59 5.41 2.94 1.37
CA TRP A 59 6.78 2.43 1.50
C TRP A 59 6.91 1.57 2.77
N PRO A 60 7.62 0.42 2.70
CA PRO A 60 7.93 -0.37 3.89
C PRO A 60 8.75 0.42 4.91
N ASP A 61 8.63 0.06 6.19
CA ASP A 61 9.51 0.62 7.21
C ASP A 61 10.98 0.19 7.00
N ALA A 62 11.89 0.91 7.65
CA ALA A 62 13.33 0.71 7.53
C ALA A 62 13.76 -0.74 7.86
N GLN A 63 13.07 -1.40 8.79
CA GLN A 63 13.38 -2.78 9.16
C GLN A 63 12.97 -3.76 8.06
N SER A 64 11.77 -3.58 7.50
CA SER A 64 11.22 -4.42 6.45
C SER A 64 12.04 -4.30 5.17
N ILE A 65 12.40 -3.09 4.75
CA ILE A 65 13.22 -2.87 3.55
C ILE A 65 14.66 -3.37 3.74
N ALA A 66 15.23 -3.24 4.94
CA ALA A 66 16.56 -3.79 5.24
C ALA A 66 16.58 -5.32 5.26
N ALA A 67 15.45 -5.96 5.60
CA ALA A 67 15.31 -7.42 5.60
C ALA A 67 14.94 -8.02 4.23
N ALA A 68 14.54 -7.21 3.24
CA ALA A 68 14.14 -7.68 1.92
C ALA A 68 15.32 -8.23 1.10
N ASP A 69 15.06 -9.30 0.34
CA ASP A 69 15.95 -9.86 -0.68
C ASP A 69 15.68 -9.24 -2.06
N ALA A 70 14.44 -8.82 -2.31
CA ALA A 70 14.10 -8.02 -3.49
C ALA A 70 12.93 -7.05 -3.27
N VAL A 71 12.89 -6.02 -4.09
CA VAL A 71 11.72 -5.16 -4.30
C VAL A 71 11.22 -5.27 -5.74
N VAL A 72 9.91 -5.29 -5.94
CA VAL A 72 9.25 -5.25 -7.25
C VAL A 72 8.45 -3.96 -7.32
N VAL A 73 8.58 -3.20 -8.40
CA VAL A 73 7.96 -1.89 -8.57
C VAL A 73 6.97 -1.93 -9.73
N LEU A 74 5.70 -1.71 -9.39
CA LEU A 74 4.60 -1.43 -10.31
C LEU A 74 3.98 -0.10 -9.90
N SER A 75 4.40 1.00 -10.49
CA SER A 75 3.86 2.31 -10.14
C SER A 75 3.74 3.17 -11.37
N ASP A 76 3.12 4.34 -11.18
CA ASP A 76 3.31 5.44 -12.11
C ASP A 76 4.77 5.83 -12.26
N GLY A 77 5.01 6.72 -13.21
CA GLY A 77 6.15 7.62 -13.21
C GLY A 77 5.74 8.99 -13.74
N LYS A 78 6.56 10.01 -13.45
CA LYS A 78 6.22 11.38 -13.82
C LYS A 78 6.35 11.58 -15.33
N ASP A 79 5.36 12.23 -15.95
CA ASP A 79 5.37 12.62 -17.37
C ASP A 79 4.99 14.10 -17.53
N GLY A 80 5.91 14.98 -17.15
CA GLY A 80 5.73 16.43 -17.15
C GLY A 80 4.60 16.90 -16.23
N ASP A 81 3.79 17.84 -16.71
CA ASP A 81 2.71 18.45 -15.92
C ASP A 81 1.48 17.56 -15.71
N LYS A 82 1.50 16.33 -16.25
CA LYS A 82 0.42 15.37 -15.99
C LYS A 82 0.36 15.05 -14.49
N PRO A 83 -0.85 14.82 -13.95
CA PRO A 83 -1.08 14.61 -12.52
C PRO A 83 -0.69 13.19 -12.07
N TYR A 84 0.35 12.61 -12.66
CA TYR A 84 0.92 11.33 -12.23
C TYR A 84 1.96 11.54 -11.15
N LEU A 85 2.09 10.54 -10.29
CA LEU A 85 3.10 10.50 -9.25
C LEU A 85 4.47 10.11 -9.85
N GLU A 86 5.54 10.49 -9.16
CA GLU A 86 6.86 9.95 -9.41
C GLU A 86 6.87 8.43 -9.18
N ALA A 87 7.77 7.72 -9.87
CA ALA A 87 7.96 6.31 -9.62
C ALA A 87 8.31 6.08 -8.15
N ILE A 88 7.65 5.12 -7.51
CA ILE A 88 7.62 5.02 -6.04
C ILE A 88 9.01 4.90 -5.41
N HIS A 89 9.96 4.27 -6.11
CA HIS A 89 11.35 4.08 -5.68
C HIS A 89 12.26 5.29 -5.96
N LEU A 90 11.81 6.22 -6.81
CA LEU A 90 12.51 7.45 -7.20
C LEU A 90 11.90 8.71 -6.56
N SER A 91 10.75 8.58 -5.90
CA SER A 91 9.97 9.70 -5.35
C SER A 91 10.62 10.39 -4.16
N ASP A 92 11.62 9.76 -3.54
CA ASP A 92 12.34 10.25 -2.35
C ASP A 92 13.79 9.73 -2.37
N PRO A 93 14.81 10.59 -2.18
CA PRO A 93 16.20 10.17 -2.06
C PRO A 93 16.45 9.07 -1.02
N ALA A 94 15.68 9.02 0.07
CA ALA A 94 15.78 7.96 1.08
C ALA A 94 15.35 6.58 0.51
N ARG A 95 14.32 6.55 -0.35
CA ARG A 95 13.87 5.32 -1.02
C ARG A 95 14.91 4.83 -2.03
N MET A 96 15.55 5.75 -2.76
CA MET A 96 16.67 5.43 -3.65
C MET A 96 17.85 4.84 -2.86
N ALA A 97 18.16 5.41 -1.69
CA ALA A 97 19.20 4.91 -0.80
C ALA A 97 18.86 3.51 -0.24
N ASP A 98 17.60 3.26 0.13
CA ASP A 98 17.12 1.94 0.56
C ASP A 98 17.33 0.87 -0.53
N VAL A 99 16.99 1.18 -1.78
CA VAL A 99 17.19 0.27 -2.92
C VAL A 99 18.68 0.05 -3.18
N ALA A 100 19.50 1.11 -3.15
CA ALA A 100 20.95 0.99 -3.30
C ALA A 100 21.56 0.11 -2.21
N ALA A 101 21.15 0.29 -0.95
CA ALA A 101 21.57 -0.54 0.18
C ALA A 101 21.11 -1.99 0.05
N LEU A 102 19.96 -2.23 -0.60
CA LEU A 102 19.46 -3.56 -0.94
C LEU A 102 20.31 -4.25 -2.00
N GLN A 103 20.68 -3.55 -3.06
CA GLN A 103 21.55 -4.09 -4.09
C GLN A 103 22.98 -4.32 -3.58
N ALA A 104 23.52 -3.40 -2.78
CA ALA A 104 24.86 -3.51 -2.20
C ALA A 104 25.08 -4.76 -1.31
N ARG A 105 24.02 -5.24 -0.66
CA ARG A 105 24.05 -6.51 0.11
C ARG A 105 23.70 -7.75 -0.72
N GLY A 106 23.60 -7.62 -2.04
CA GLY A 106 23.34 -8.70 -2.98
C GLY A 106 21.86 -8.99 -3.24
N GLY A 107 20.93 -8.14 -2.77
CA GLY A 107 19.52 -8.19 -3.15
C GLY A 107 19.26 -7.66 -4.58
N GLY A 108 18.01 -7.59 -4.99
CA GLY A 108 17.67 -7.02 -6.30
C GLY A 108 16.38 -6.21 -6.38
N ILE A 109 16.21 -5.52 -7.51
CA ILE A 109 15.00 -4.78 -7.86
C ILE A 109 14.41 -5.32 -9.16
N ALA A 110 13.09 -5.35 -9.26
CA ALA A 110 12.37 -5.53 -10.50
C ALA A 110 11.55 -4.26 -10.80
N VAL A 111 11.75 -3.60 -11.94
CA VAL A 111 10.98 -2.40 -12.33
C VAL A 111 10.22 -2.66 -13.63
N LEU A 112 8.91 -2.41 -13.59
CA LEU A 112 7.99 -2.68 -14.69
C LEU A 112 7.36 -1.39 -15.21
N HIS A 113 7.21 -1.33 -16.53
CA HIS A 113 6.39 -0.35 -17.26
C HIS A 113 6.61 1.09 -16.80
N PHE A 114 5.55 1.81 -16.40
CA PHE A 114 5.58 3.24 -16.09
C PHE A 114 6.55 3.59 -14.94
N GLY A 115 6.90 2.62 -14.08
CA GLY A 115 7.96 2.79 -13.08
C GLY A 115 9.33 3.12 -13.67
N LEU A 116 9.53 2.99 -14.99
CA LEU A 116 10.78 3.35 -15.67
C LEU A 116 10.93 4.82 -16.02
N PHE A 117 9.91 5.66 -15.82
CA PHE A 117 10.05 7.08 -16.09
C PHE A 117 10.91 7.73 -15.02
N ALA A 118 11.93 8.46 -15.46
CA ALA A 118 12.84 9.17 -14.57
C ALA A 118 13.21 10.53 -15.16
N THR A 119 13.51 11.47 -14.26
CA THR A 119 14.04 12.79 -14.58
C THR A 119 15.53 12.72 -14.92
N GLN A 120 16.08 13.78 -15.54
CA GLN A 120 17.53 13.86 -15.77
C GLN A 120 18.34 13.88 -14.46
N ALA A 121 17.79 14.46 -13.39
CA ALA A 121 18.45 14.45 -12.09
C ALA A 121 18.61 13.02 -11.52
N GLN A 122 17.69 12.11 -11.86
CA GLN A 122 17.73 10.71 -11.46
C GLN A 122 18.56 9.85 -12.43
N ALA A 123 18.87 10.34 -13.64
CA ALA A 123 19.54 9.59 -14.71
C ALA A 123 20.82 8.85 -14.26
N PRO A 124 21.75 9.47 -13.51
CA PRO A 124 22.96 8.76 -13.06
C PRO A 124 22.65 7.53 -12.19
N TRP A 125 21.65 7.63 -11.32
CA TRP A 125 21.25 6.53 -10.44
C TRP A 125 20.54 5.43 -11.24
N VAL A 126 19.56 5.77 -12.09
CA VAL A 126 18.81 4.77 -12.86
C VAL A 126 19.69 4.07 -13.89
N LEU A 127 20.63 4.77 -14.53
CA LEU A 127 21.57 4.15 -15.46
C LEU A 127 22.49 3.17 -14.74
N ASP A 128 22.95 3.46 -13.51
CA ASP A 128 23.76 2.51 -12.77
C ASP A 128 22.96 1.34 -12.18
N HIS A 129 21.79 1.59 -11.60
CA HIS A 129 21.06 0.59 -10.83
C HIS A 129 20.06 -0.21 -11.66
N LEU A 130 19.48 0.39 -12.70
CA LEU A 130 18.46 -0.22 -13.57
C LEU A 130 18.98 -0.48 -14.99
N GLY A 131 19.94 0.32 -15.48
CA GLY A 131 20.56 0.12 -16.80
C GLY A 131 19.88 0.84 -17.95
N GLY A 132 18.71 1.40 -17.71
CA GLY A 132 17.99 2.21 -18.67
C GLY A 132 16.68 2.74 -18.08
N TYR A 133 16.10 3.72 -18.74
CA TYR A 133 14.89 4.40 -18.30
C TYR A 133 14.14 5.05 -19.46
N PHE A 134 12.88 5.41 -19.24
CA PHE A 134 12.09 6.19 -20.18
C PHE A 134 12.43 7.69 -20.01
N GLN A 135 13.13 8.25 -21.00
CA GLN A 135 13.54 9.63 -20.98
C GLN A 135 12.46 10.53 -21.60
N TRP A 136 11.67 11.18 -20.74
CA TRP A 136 10.62 12.10 -21.16
C TRP A 136 11.07 13.57 -21.19
N GLN A 137 12.14 13.94 -20.47
CA GLN A 137 12.67 15.31 -20.38
C GLN A 137 14.15 15.46 -20.76
N ASP A 138 14.54 16.69 -21.12
CA ASP A 138 15.92 17.11 -21.30
C ASP A 138 16.56 17.63 -19.99
N ASP A 139 17.80 18.11 -20.08
CA ASP A 139 18.59 18.61 -18.95
C ASP A 139 18.02 19.90 -18.33
N ARG A 140 17.09 20.57 -19.02
CA ARG A 140 16.39 21.77 -18.53
C ARG A 140 15.05 21.42 -17.87
N GLY A 141 14.66 20.14 -17.89
CA GLY A 141 13.34 19.69 -17.42
C GLY A 141 12.24 19.84 -18.46
N GLU A 142 12.58 20.25 -19.69
CA GLU A 142 11.61 20.42 -20.76
C GLU A 142 11.23 19.06 -21.34
N ARG A 143 9.94 18.88 -21.64
CA ARG A 143 9.42 17.62 -22.17
C ARG A 143 9.84 17.44 -23.63
N VAL A 144 10.67 16.44 -23.89
CA VAL A 144 11.23 16.14 -25.23
C VAL A 144 10.90 14.74 -25.76
N TRP A 145 10.49 13.79 -24.91
CA TRP A 145 10.13 12.42 -25.31
C TRP A 145 11.22 11.78 -26.20
N SER A 146 12.44 11.72 -25.67
CA SER A 146 13.55 11.00 -26.30
C SER A 146 13.30 9.50 -26.37
N SER A 147 12.53 8.96 -25.42
CA SER A 147 11.89 7.65 -25.52
C SER A 147 10.48 7.76 -26.10
N ALA A 148 9.99 6.67 -26.69
CA ALA A 148 8.73 6.62 -27.41
C ALA A 148 7.82 5.50 -26.91
N ILE A 149 6.51 5.70 -27.09
CA ILE A 149 5.45 4.78 -26.65
C ILE A 149 4.59 4.44 -27.85
N HIS A 150 4.29 3.16 -28.08
CA HIS A 150 3.33 2.71 -29.10
C HIS A 150 2.45 1.60 -28.54
N THR A 151 1.13 1.83 -28.55
CA THR A 151 0.13 0.79 -28.22
C THR A 151 -0.19 -0.01 -29.47
N VAL A 152 0.27 -1.25 -29.54
CA VAL A 152 0.12 -2.09 -30.73
C VAL A 152 0.09 -3.58 -30.35
N GLU A 153 -0.48 -4.41 -31.21
CA GLU A 153 -0.24 -5.85 -31.15
C GLU A 153 1.11 -6.16 -31.81
N ALA A 154 2.07 -6.68 -31.06
CA ALA A 154 3.37 -7.07 -31.59
C ALA A 154 3.82 -8.45 -31.09
N LYS A 155 4.65 -9.09 -31.91
CA LYS A 155 5.40 -10.28 -31.50
C LYS A 155 6.59 -9.81 -30.67
N VAL A 156 6.73 -10.40 -29.49
CA VAL A 156 7.88 -10.28 -28.61
C VAL A 156 8.84 -11.43 -28.93
N GLU A 157 10.07 -11.08 -29.27
CA GLU A 157 11.14 -12.00 -29.60
C GLU A 157 12.15 -12.11 -28.47
N ILE A 158 12.84 -13.25 -28.42
CA ILE A 158 13.91 -13.48 -27.45
C ILE A 158 15.20 -12.90 -28.03
N SER A 159 15.61 -11.76 -27.49
CA SER A 159 16.84 -11.06 -27.87
C SER A 159 17.95 -11.43 -26.88
N GLY A 160 18.26 -12.72 -26.75
CA GLY A 160 19.23 -13.18 -25.75
C GLY A 160 20.66 -12.92 -26.19
N ASP A 161 21.38 -12.04 -25.49
CA ASP A 161 22.84 -12.02 -25.55
C ASP A 161 23.39 -13.37 -25.03
N GLU A 162 24.49 -13.87 -25.60
CA GLU A 162 25.15 -15.09 -25.15
C GLU A 162 26.10 -14.83 -23.96
N PRO A 163 26.13 -15.69 -22.91
CA PRO A 163 25.31 -16.89 -22.74
C PRO A 163 23.86 -16.57 -22.36
N ARG A 164 22.90 -17.33 -22.89
CA ARG A 164 21.48 -17.19 -22.58
C ARG A 164 21.21 -17.07 -21.08
N HIS A 165 20.56 -15.97 -20.67
CA HIS A 165 20.28 -15.70 -19.26
C HIS A 165 19.18 -16.63 -18.70
N PRO A 166 19.27 -17.11 -17.43
CA PRO A 166 18.25 -17.97 -16.80
C PRO A 166 16.84 -17.39 -16.76
N VAL A 167 16.68 -16.06 -16.85
CA VAL A 167 15.35 -15.44 -16.92
C VAL A 167 14.57 -15.89 -18.18
N LEU A 168 15.27 -16.32 -19.22
CA LEU A 168 14.67 -16.83 -20.46
C LEU A 168 14.33 -18.32 -20.39
N ASN A 169 14.57 -19.00 -19.27
CA ASN A 169 14.25 -20.42 -19.13
C ASN A 169 12.75 -20.68 -19.36
N GLY A 170 12.46 -21.66 -20.23
CA GLY A 170 11.09 -22.01 -20.62
C GLY A 170 10.32 -20.94 -21.39
N ILE A 171 10.96 -19.87 -21.89
CA ILE A 171 10.28 -18.82 -22.65
C ILE A 171 10.39 -19.10 -24.15
N ALA A 172 9.24 -19.13 -24.84
CA ALA A 172 9.13 -19.03 -26.29
C ALA A 172 8.70 -17.60 -26.71
N PRO A 173 8.93 -17.18 -27.98
CA PRO A 173 8.35 -15.94 -28.49
C PRO A 173 6.82 -15.92 -28.36
N PHE A 174 6.25 -14.78 -28.02
CA PHE A 174 4.80 -14.61 -27.79
C PHE A 174 4.27 -13.32 -28.41
N ARG A 175 2.96 -13.11 -28.38
CA ARG A 175 2.30 -11.88 -28.86
C ARG A 175 1.56 -11.20 -27.71
N LEU A 176 1.61 -9.87 -27.68
CA LEU A 176 0.86 -9.03 -26.74
C LEU A 176 0.22 -7.86 -27.49
N VAL A 177 -0.95 -7.42 -27.00
CA VAL A 177 -1.44 -6.06 -27.20
C VAL A 177 -0.96 -5.25 -26.01
N GLU A 178 -0.05 -4.32 -26.23
CA GLU A 178 0.71 -3.70 -25.14
C GLU A 178 1.09 -2.26 -25.51
N GLU A 179 1.27 -1.44 -24.49
CA GLU A 179 1.85 -0.11 -24.60
C GLU A 179 3.37 -0.23 -24.55
N PHE A 180 3.99 -0.53 -25.69
CA PHE A 180 5.42 -0.78 -25.76
C PHE A 180 6.23 0.51 -25.63
N TYR A 181 7.21 0.49 -24.73
CA TYR A 181 8.24 1.52 -24.67
C TYR A 181 9.42 1.13 -25.54
N HIS A 182 9.86 2.05 -26.39
CA HIS A 182 11.00 1.86 -27.27
C HIS A 182 11.83 3.13 -27.36
N ASP A 183 13.02 3.03 -27.96
CA ASP A 183 14.04 4.08 -27.88
C ASP A 183 14.30 4.49 -26.40
N LEU A 184 14.37 3.50 -25.50
CA LEU A 184 14.69 3.68 -24.06
C LEU A 184 16.16 4.04 -23.86
N THR A 185 16.44 5.07 -23.07
CA THR A 185 17.82 5.52 -22.83
C THR A 185 18.56 4.46 -22.02
N MET A 186 19.64 3.89 -22.57
CA MET A 186 20.37 2.76 -21.99
C MET A 186 21.78 3.17 -21.56
N ALA A 187 22.30 2.51 -20.53
CA ALA A 187 23.71 2.58 -20.17
C ALA A 187 24.59 1.90 -21.24
N ASP A 188 25.74 2.52 -21.56
CA ASP A 188 26.71 2.04 -22.54
C ASP A 188 28.01 1.58 -21.86
N ASP A 189 27.87 0.67 -20.89
CA ASP A 189 28.97 0.16 -20.07
C ASP A 189 29.09 -1.37 -20.07
N GLY A 190 28.32 -2.04 -20.94
CA GLY A 190 28.35 -3.49 -21.13
C GLY A 190 27.76 -4.32 -19.97
N ARG A 191 27.17 -3.70 -18.95
CA ARG A 191 26.59 -4.42 -17.78
C ARG A 191 25.13 -4.81 -17.95
N ASN A 192 24.48 -4.37 -19.03
CA ASN A 192 23.15 -4.81 -19.40
C ASN A 192 23.24 -6.10 -20.21
N GLN A 193 22.40 -7.08 -19.87
CA GLN A 193 22.11 -8.21 -20.73
C GLN A 193 20.66 -8.11 -21.20
N TYR A 194 20.46 -7.98 -22.52
CA TYR A 194 19.13 -7.82 -23.09
C TYR A 194 18.43 -9.19 -23.18
N LEU A 195 17.11 -9.19 -22.96
CA LEU A 195 16.31 -10.41 -22.86
C LEU A 195 15.26 -10.50 -23.96
N LEU A 196 14.51 -9.42 -24.16
CA LEU A 196 13.37 -9.36 -25.08
C LEU A 196 13.45 -8.14 -25.99
N SER A 197 13.00 -8.32 -27.23
CA SER A 197 12.79 -7.23 -28.19
C SER A 197 11.42 -7.32 -28.86
N ALA A 198 10.98 -6.21 -29.45
CA ALA A 198 9.77 -6.14 -30.28
C ALA A 198 10.12 -5.47 -31.63
N PRO A 199 10.64 -6.22 -32.61
CA PRO A 199 11.21 -5.66 -33.85
C PRO A 199 10.22 -4.91 -34.74
N ALA A 200 8.92 -5.09 -34.52
CA ALA A 200 7.87 -4.39 -35.26
C ALA A 200 7.68 -2.92 -34.83
N LEU A 201 8.34 -2.49 -33.75
CA LEU A 201 8.24 -1.13 -33.25
C LEU A 201 8.99 -0.15 -34.18
N PRO A 202 8.45 1.07 -34.40
CA PRO A 202 9.06 2.05 -35.27
C PRO A 202 10.22 2.80 -34.56
N SER A 203 11.22 2.04 -34.11
CA SER A 203 12.36 2.57 -33.36
C SER A 203 13.27 3.41 -34.24
N ARG A 204 13.75 4.52 -33.69
CA ARG A 204 14.61 5.48 -34.41
C ARG A 204 16.08 5.10 -34.38
N ARG A 205 16.47 4.17 -33.50
CA ARG A 205 17.86 3.75 -33.31
C ARG A 205 18.01 2.23 -33.28
N ALA A 206 19.20 1.76 -33.63
CA ALA A 206 19.56 0.35 -33.51
C ALA A 206 19.39 -0.13 -32.06
N GLY A 207 18.72 -1.26 -31.88
CA GLY A 207 18.37 -1.79 -30.56
C GLY A 207 17.33 -0.96 -29.79
N GLY A 208 16.70 0.04 -30.42
CA GLY A 208 15.61 0.80 -29.80
C GLY A 208 14.38 -0.05 -29.47
N ASP A 209 14.28 -1.24 -30.06
CA ASP A 209 13.22 -2.24 -29.88
C ASP A 209 13.44 -3.17 -28.68
N ARG A 210 14.50 -2.97 -27.89
CA ARG A 210 14.78 -3.74 -26.66
C ARG A 210 13.83 -3.30 -25.54
N ILE A 211 13.09 -4.27 -24.98
CA ILE A 211 11.96 -4.01 -24.06
C ILE A 211 12.09 -4.71 -22.70
N ALA A 212 13.07 -5.61 -22.54
CA ALA A 212 13.42 -6.18 -21.24
C ALA A 212 14.90 -6.53 -21.16
N TRP A 213 15.50 -6.35 -19.99
CA TRP A 213 16.91 -6.63 -19.72
C TRP A 213 17.14 -6.97 -18.24
N VAL A 214 18.33 -7.48 -17.97
CA VAL A 214 18.87 -7.58 -16.61
C VAL A 214 20.14 -6.76 -16.49
N ARG A 215 20.47 -6.38 -15.25
CA ARG A 215 21.69 -5.64 -14.93
C ARG A 215 22.27 -6.06 -13.59
N GLN A 216 23.59 -5.93 -13.49
CA GLN A 216 24.34 -5.94 -12.23
C GLN A 216 24.93 -4.53 -11.98
N PRO A 217 24.44 -3.80 -10.96
CA PRO A 217 24.98 -2.48 -10.57
C PRO A 217 26.45 -2.53 -10.12
N VAL A 218 27.14 -1.39 -10.04
CA VAL A 218 28.57 -1.36 -9.63
C VAL A 218 28.71 -1.88 -8.20
N GLY A 219 27.78 -1.51 -7.33
CA GLY A 219 27.74 -1.96 -5.94
C GLY A 219 27.36 -3.43 -5.74
N GLY A 220 27.08 -4.16 -6.83
CA GLY A 220 26.55 -5.52 -6.78
C GLY A 220 25.03 -5.58 -6.77
N GLY A 221 24.48 -6.76 -6.48
CA GLY A 221 23.05 -7.01 -6.55
C GLY A 221 22.54 -7.24 -7.97
N ARG A 222 21.23 -7.11 -8.15
CA ARG A 222 20.54 -7.47 -9.41
C ARG A 222 19.46 -6.46 -9.75
N ALA A 223 19.21 -6.26 -11.04
CA ALA A 223 18.02 -5.56 -11.52
C ALA A 223 17.41 -6.31 -12.71
N PHE A 224 16.12 -6.61 -12.63
CA PHE A 224 15.31 -7.05 -13.76
C PHE A 224 14.42 -5.90 -14.19
N VAL A 225 14.41 -5.57 -15.48
CA VAL A 225 13.71 -4.37 -15.94
C VAL A 225 12.97 -4.67 -17.22
N THR A 226 11.74 -4.18 -17.33
CA THR A 226 10.96 -4.27 -18.57
C THR A 226 10.02 -3.09 -18.75
N GLY A 227 9.88 -2.63 -20.00
CA GLY A 227 8.88 -1.64 -20.40
C GLY A 227 7.46 -2.21 -20.52
N LEU A 228 7.27 -3.52 -20.31
CA LEU A 228 5.96 -4.18 -20.37
C LEU A 228 5.23 -4.11 -19.02
N GLY A 229 3.90 -4.15 -19.03
CA GLY A 229 3.08 -4.13 -17.80
C GLY A 229 1.88 -3.19 -17.83
N HIS A 230 1.41 -2.74 -18.99
CA HIS A 230 0.28 -1.81 -19.07
C HIS A 230 -1.05 -2.42 -18.64
N ALA A 231 -1.31 -3.67 -19.05
CA ALA A 231 -2.61 -4.31 -18.91
C ALA A 231 -2.54 -5.64 -18.16
N THR A 232 -3.35 -5.79 -17.11
CA THR A 232 -3.53 -7.03 -16.34
C THR A 232 -3.85 -8.23 -17.24
N ALA A 233 -4.58 -8.02 -18.34
CA ALA A 233 -4.94 -9.08 -19.28
C ALA A 233 -3.72 -9.78 -19.90
N ASN A 234 -2.59 -9.08 -20.06
CA ASN A 234 -1.37 -9.67 -20.62
C ASN A 234 -0.82 -10.79 -19.73
N LEU A 235 -1.05 -10.76 -18.41
CA LEU A 235 -0.66 -11.83 -17.48
C LEU A 235 -1.34 -13.18 -17.75
N GLN A 236 -2.37 -13.23 -18.62
CA GLN A 236 -2.95 -14.49 -19.10
C GLN A 236 -2.02 -15.22 -20.08
N VAL A 237 -1.16 -14.49 -20.80
CA VAL A 237 -0.19 -15.07 -21.74
C VAL A 237 0.92 -15.79 -20.94
N PRO A 238 1.04 -17.13 -21.06
CA PRO A 238 1.90 -17.92 -20.17
C PRO A 238 3.38 -17.52 -20.23
N ASP A 239 3.92 -17.28 -21.42
CA ASP A 239 5.32 -16.90 -21.58
C ASP A 239 5.61 -15.50 -21.03
N TYR A 240 4.71 -14.54 -21.22
CA TYR A 240 4.84 -13.21 -20.59
C TYR A 240 4.83 -13.32 -19.05
N ARG A 241 3.86 -14.04 -18.49
CA ARG A 241 3.80 -14.30 -17.05
C ARG A 241 5.09 -14.98 -16.56
N ARG A 242 5.60 -15.98 -17.29
CA ARG A 242 6.84 -16.69 -16.95
C ARG A 242 8.06 -15.77 -16.96
N VAL A 243 8.17 -14.85 -17.91
CA VAL A 243 9.27 -13.85 -17.92
C VAL A 243 9.27 -13.03 -16.63
N LEU A 244 8.11 -12.50 -16.23
CA LEU A 244 8.02 -11.66 -15.03
C LEU A 244 8.38 -12.46 -13.77
N LEU A 245 7.83 -13.67 -13.62
CA LEU A 245 8.11 -14.53 -12.47
C LEU A 245 9.59 -14.93 -12.41
N ASN A 246 10.17 -15.31 -13.55
CA ASN A 246 11.60 -15.62 -13.66
C ASN A 246 12.47 -14.41 -13.28
N GLY A 247 12.14 -13.22 -13.80
CA GLY A 247 12.85 -11.97 -13.52
C GLY A 247 12.82 -11.59 -12.05
N ILE A 248 11.65 -11.66 -11.41
CA ILE A 248 11.48 -11.37 -9.98
C ILE A 248 12.23 -12.39 -9.11
N ALA A 249 12.09 -13.69 -9.42
CA ALA A 249 12.81 -14.74 -8.69
C ALA A 249 14.33 -14.55 -8.81
N TRP A 250 14.82 -14.28 -10.02
CA TRP A 250 16.24 -14.00 -10.23
C TRP A 250 16.70 -12.75 -9.45
N ALA A 251 15.93 -11.65 -9.48
CA ALA A 251 16.24 -10.46 -8.69
C ALA A 251 16.33 -10.79 -7.18
N ALA A 252 15.45 -11.64 -6.66
CA ALA A 252 15.46 -12.15 -5.29
C ALA A 252 16.59 -13.16 -4.98
N GLY A 253 17.40 -13.53 -5.97
CA GLY A 253 18.49 -14.49 -5.81
C GLY A 253 18.00 -15.93 -5.68
N ILE A 254 16.85 -16.24 -6.28
CA ILE A 254 16.29 -17.58 -6.42
C ILE A 254 16.72 -18.13 -7.77
N ALA A 255 17.17 -19.39 -7.79
CA ALA A 255 17.52 -20.06 -9.03
C ALA A 255 16.27 -20.29 -9.87
N VAL A 256 16.28 -19.81 -11.11
CA VAL A 256 15.19 -20.05 -12.06
C VAL A 256 15.30 -21.48 -12.61
N PRO A 257 14.25 -22.32 -12.47
CA PRO A 257 14.26 -23.68 -13.01
C PRO A 257 14.55 -23.72 -14.51
N ALA A 258 15.10 -24.82 -15.03
CA ALA A 258 15.41 -24.96 -16.46
C ALA A 258 14.17 -24.81 -17.37
N GLY A 259 13.00 -25.24 -16.89
CA GLY A 259 11.70 -25.04 -17.55
C GLY A 259 11.06 -23.66 -17.29
N GLY A 260 11.72 -22.79 -16.53
CA GLY A 260 11.17 -21.54 -16.00
C GLY A 260 10.10 -21.76 -14.93
N ILE A 261 9.63 -20.68 -14.32
CA ILE A 261 8.64 -20.70 -13.24
C ILE A 261 7.23 -20.75 -13.83
N SER A 262 6.53 -21.85 -13.61
CA SER A 262 5.13 -21.97 -14.02
C SER A 262 4.19 -21.61 -12.88
N ALA A 263 3.19 -20.78 -13.17
CA ALA A 263 2.08 -20.50 -12.26
C ALA A 263 0.75 -20.55 -13.01
N PRO A 264 -0.34 -21.04 -12.39
CA PRO A 264 -1.66 -20.95 -12.98
C PRO A 264 -2.09 -19.49 -13.13
N TRP A 265 -2.98 -19.23 -14.08
CA TRP A 265 -3.72 -17.97 -14.08
C TRP A 265 -4.59 -17.91 -12.82
N ILE A 266 -4.59 -16.75 -12.16
CA ILE A 266 -5.41 -16.48 -10.99
C ILE A 266 -6.39 -15.40 -11.39
N GLU A 267 -7.69 -15.67 -11.25
CA GLU A 267 -8.73 -14.68 -11.54
C GLU A 267 -8.59 -13.49 -10.57
N PRO A 268 -8.48 -12.23 -11.05
CA PRO A 268 -8.26 -11.06 -10.20
C PRO A 268 -9.30 -10.92 -9.07
N ALA A 269 -10.55 -11.31 -9.34
CA ALA A 269 -11.61 -11.29 -8.34
C ALA A 269 -11.34 -12.18 -7.12
N SER A 270 -10.57 -13.27 -7.30
CA SER A 270 -10.23 -14.22 -6.22
C SER A 270 -9.19 -13.70 -5.23
N LEU A 271 -8.50 -12.60 -5.55
CA LEU A 271 -7.54 -11.94 -4.65
C LEU A 271 -8.22 -11.24 -3.48
N TRP A 272 -9.52 -10.99 -3.62
CA TRP A 272 -10.33 -10.26 -2.65
C TRP A 272 -11.20 -11.24 -1.87
N LYS A 273 -11.29 -11.04 -0.56
CA LYS A 273 -12.12 -11.87 0.30
C LYS A 273 -13.59 -11.58 0.02
N SER A 274 -14.38 -12.65 -0.02
CA SER A 274 -15.85 -12.57 0.01
C SER A 274 -16.37 -12.13 1.37
N THR A 275 -15.57 -12.28 2.43
CA THR A 275 -15.93 -11.90 3.80
C THR A 275 -14.76 -11.20 4.50
N ILE A 276 -15.05 -10.08 5.16
CA ILE A 276 -14.17 -9.28 6.00
C ILE A 276 -14.67 -9.46 7.44
N ARG A 277 -13.90 -10.17 8.26
CA ARG A 277 -14.25 -10.45 9.65
C ARG A 277 -13.69 -9.35 10.53
N VAL A 278 -14.57 -8.65 11.24
CA VAL A 278 -14.23 -7.48 12.05
C VAL A 278 -14.54 -7.76 13.52
N LEU A 279 -13.56 -7.51 14.39
CA LEU A 279 -13.80 -7.37 15.82
C LEU A 279 -14.07 -5.90 16.13
N LEU A 280 -15.27 -5.56 16.56
CA LEU A 280 -15.60 -4.25 17.11
C LEU A 280 -15.47 -4.34 18.63
N LEU A 281 -14.33 -3.90 19.17
CA LEU A 281 -14.12 -3.83 20.61
C LEU A 281 -14.78 -2.54 21.12
N ALA A 282 -15.83 -2.70 21.92
CA ALA A 282 -16.68 -1.62 22.37
C ALA A 282 -16.60 -1.43 23.89
N GLY A 283 -16.49 -0.18 24.29
CA GLY A 283 -16.91 0.30 25.60
C GLY A 283 -16.04 -0.07 26.78
N ASN A 284 -16.22 0.69 27.84
CA ASN A 284 -15.78 0.35 29.19
C ASN A 284 -16.91 0.77 30.13
N GLU A 285 -17.28 -0.06 31.10
CA GLU A 285 -18.37 0.24 32.02
C GLU A 285 -18.07 1.45 32.93
N ALA A 286 -16.80 1.71 33.22
CA ALA A 286 -16.35 2.90 33.93
C ALA A 286 -16.47 4.19 33.08
N HIS A 287 -16.65 4.07 31.76
CA HIS A 287 -16.68 5.22 30.84
C HIS A 287 -17.89 5.22 29.89
N ARG A 288 -19.03 5.67 30.41
CA ARG A 288 -20.29 5.77 29.64
C ARG A 288 -20.51 7.10 28.92
N TRP A 289 -19.61 8.08 29.07
CA TRP A 289 -19.79 9.45 28.55
C TRP A 289 -19.68 9.57 27.03
N HIS A 290 -19.00 8.63 26.34
CA HIS A 290 -19.04 8.49 24.86
C HIS A 290 -20.14 7.52 24.39
N ASN A 291 -21.14 7.26 25.26
CA ASN A 291 -22.32 6.41 25.07
C ASN A 291 -22.12 5.25 24.08
N TRP A 292 -21.10 4.43 24.33
CA TRP A 292 -20.78 3.28 23.49
C TRP A 292 -21.95 2.31 23.29
N PRO A 293 -22.92 2.13 24.22
CA PRO A 293 -24.11 1.32 23.96
C PRO A 293 -24.99 1.88 22.83
N ALA A 294 -24.97 3.18 22.59
CA ALA A 294 -25.69 3.82 21.48
C ALA A 294 -24.87 3.86 20.18
N THR A 295 -23.56 4.12 20.24
CA THR A 295 -22.73 4.23 19.03
C THR A 295 -22.38 2.88 18.42
N THR A 296 -22.13 1.85 19.23
CA THR A 296 -21.73 0.51 18.75
C THR A 296 -22.74 -0.13 17.80
N PRO A 297 -24.07 -0.15 18.06
CA PRO A 297 -25.04 -0.67 17.11
C PRO A 297 -25.10 0.11 15.79
N LEU A 298 -24.90 1.44 15.83
CA LEU A 298 -24.87 2.28 14.63
C LEU A 298 -23.62 2.01 13.78
N MET A 299 -22.45 1.89 14.42
CA MET A 299 -21.21 1.52 13.75
C MET A 299 -21.33 0.13 13.12
N ARG A 300 -21.84 -0.85 13.86
CA ARG A 300 -22.09 -2.20 13.34
C ARG A 300 -23.02 -2.17 12.13
N SER A 301 -24.18 -1.52 12.27
CA SER A 301 -25.16 -1.38 11.19
C SER A 301 -24.52 -0.73 9.96
N ALA A 302 -23.81 0.39 10.15
CA ALA A 302 -23.10 1.06 9.07
C ALA A 302 -22.09 0.14 8.37
N LEU A 303 -21.32 -0.65 9.11
CA LEU A 303 -20.32 -1.57 8.57
C LEU A 303 -20.95 -2.73 7.78
N GLU A 304 -21.93 -3.44 8.37
CA GLU A 304 -22.64 -4.58 7.75
C GLU A 304 -23.51 -4.16 6.54
N ARG A 305 -23.61 -2.84 6.32
CA ARG A 305 -23.77 -2.17 5.02
C ARG A 305 -23.23 -2.94 3.82
N ASP A 306 -21.93 -3.16 3.88
CA ASP A 306 -21.24 -3.94 2.87
C ASP A 306 -21.46 -5.42 3.21
N PRO A 307 -22.10 -6.21 2.34
CA PRO A 307 -22.42 -7.61 2.63
C PRO A 307 -21.19 -8.49 2.84
N ARG A 308 -19.99 -7.98 2.54
CA ARG A 308 -18.73 -8.65 2.85
C ARG A 308 -18.36 -8.49 4.32
N ILE A 309 -18.75 -7.42 5.00
CA ILE A 309 -18.30 -7.12 6.37
C ILE A 309 -19.18 -7.85 7.38
N GLN A 310 -18.56 -8.66 8.24
CA GLN A 310 -19.20 -9.35 9.36
C GLN A 310 -18.60 -8.86 10.67
N VAL A 311 -19.43 -8.27 11.54
CA VAL A 311 -18.97 -7.67 12.79
C VAL A 311 -19.27 -8.58 13.97
N THR A 312 -18.22 -8.93 14.71
CA THR A 312 -18.32 -9.50 16.05
C THR A 312 -18.06 -8.38 17.05
N VAL A 313 -19.02 -8.13 17.95
CA VAL A 313 -18.86 -7.14 19.02
C VAL A 313 -18.33 -7.84 20.26
N SER A 314 -17.32 -7.25 20.90
CA SER A 314 -16.85 -7.64 22.23
C SER A 314 -16.74 -6.43 23.13
N THR A 315 -16.93 -6.63 24.43
CA THR A 315 -16.68 -5.64 25.48
C THR A 315 -15.54 -6.07 26.40
N ASP A 316 -14.85 -7.16 26.09
CA ASP A 316 -13.70 -7.66 26.84
C ASP A 316 -12.39 -7.23 26.14
N PRO A 317 -11.60 -6.30 26.70
CA PRO A 317 -10.36 -5.86 26.08
C PRO A 317 -9.34 -6.99 25.89
N GLU A 318 -9.41 -8.08 26.66
CA GLU A 318 -8.52 -9.24 26.49
C GLU A 318 -8.74 -9.97 25.16
N ASP A 319 -9.84 -9.72 24.44
CA ASP A 319 -10.04 -10.24 23.08
C ASP A 319 -9.04 -9.71 22.06
N LEU A 320 -8.33 -8.62 22.38
CA LEU A 320 -7.15 -8.20 21.62
C LEU A 320 -6.03 -9.27 21.61
N GLY A 321 -6.06 -10.22 22.54
CA GLY A 321 -5.20 -11.40 22.54
C GLY A 321 -5.67 -12.55 21.63
N ARG A 322 -6.89 -12.49 21.09
CA ARG A 322 -7.57 -13.57 20.36
C ARG A 322 -8.01 -13.16 18.95
N LEU A 323 -7.07 -12.59 18.19
CA LEU A 323 -7.35 -12.00 16.87
C LEU A 323 -7.23 -12.97 15.69
N SER A 324 -6.94 -14.24 15.94
CA SER A 324 -6.90 -15.26 14.89
C SER A 324 -8.26 -15.36 14.20
N GLY A 325 -8.27 -15.17 12.88
CA GLY A 325 -9.50 -15.18 12.09
C GLY A 325 -10.16 -13.81 11.92
N PHE A 326 -9.68 -12.74 12.56
CA PHE A 326 -10.11 -11.39 12.25
C PHE A 326 -9.18 -10.73 11.22
N ASP A 327 -9.79 -9.98 10.32
CA ASP A 327 -9.10 -9.21 9.28
C ASP A 327 -8.89 -7.75 9.73
N ALA A 328 -9.79 -7.24 10.57
CA ALA A 328 -9.68 -5.92 11.17
C ALA A 328 -10.22 -5.87 12.61
N VAL A 329 -9.68 -4.94 13.39
CA VAL A 329 -10.19 -4.51 14.69
C VAL A 329 -10.66 -3.07 14.56
N VAL A 330 -11.86 -2.77 15.03
CA VAL A 330 -12.34 -1.40 15.25
C VAL A 330 -12.36 -1.17 16.76
N LEU A 331 -11.54 -0.24 17.23
CA LEU A 331 -11.56 0.19 18.62
C LEU A 331 -12.61 1.28 18.78
N ASN A 332 -13.65 0.99 19.54
CA ASN A 332 -14.60 1.92 20.14
C ASN A 332 -14.50 1.81 21.67
N TYR A 333 -13.27 1.86 22.20
CA TYR A 333 -12.92 1.49 23.57
C TYR A 333 -11.95 2.51 24.18
N CYS A 334 -12.20 2.90 25.43
CA CYS A 334 -11.24 3.64 26.24
C CYS A 334 -11.46 3.33 27.72
N ASN A 335 -10.37 3.05 28.46
CA ASN A 335 -10.41 2.65 29.87
C ASN A 335 -10.31 3.83 30.85
N TRP A 336 -10.98 4.95 30.53
CA TRP A 336 -11.08 6.08 31.44
C TRP A 336 -11.70 5.64 32.77
N GLU A 337 -11.10 6.05 33.89
CA GLU A 337 -11.49 5.65 35.25
C GLU A 337 -11.45 4.14 35.52
N ASP A 338 -10.76 3.37 34.65
CA ASP A 338 -10.50 1.94 34.80
C ASP A 338 -8.99 1.62 34.70
N GLY A 339 -8.41 1.29 35.85
CA GLY A 339 -7.02 0.89 36.01
C GLY A 339 -6.67 -0.49 35.44
N SER A 340 -7.65 -1.24 34.93
CA SER A 340 -7.44 -2.57 34.37
C SER A 340 -6.51 -2.50 33.16
N ALA A 341 -5.32 -3.09 33.33
CA ALA A 341 -4.33 -3.20 32.28
C ALA A 341 -4.63 -4.40 31.38
N LEU A 342 -4.47 -4.23 30.07
CA LEU A 342 -4.43 -5.37 29.14
C LEU A 342 -3.29 -6.31 29.54
N SER A 343 -3.53 -7.61 29.58
CA SER A 343 -2.53 -8.61 29.95
C SER A 343 -1.31 -8.56 29.00
N GLN A 344 -0.13 -8.96 29.50
CA GLN A 344 1.08 -9.02 28.67
C GLN A 344 0.91 -9.93 27.43
N PRO A 345 0.27 -11.12 27.53
CA PRO A 345 -0.04 -11.93 26.35
C PRO A 345 -0.92 -11.20 25.33
N ALA A 346 -1.97 -10.50 25.77
CA ALA A 346 -2.86 -9.78 24.86
C ALA A 346 -2.16 -8.58 24.19
N ARG A 347 -1.35 -7.81 24.93
CA ARG A 347 -0.50 -6.74 24.36
C ARG A 347 0.43 -7.27 23.26
N ALA A 348 1.12 -8.38 23.54
CA ALA A 348 2.07 -8.98 22.60
C ALA A 348 1.37 -9.56 21.37
N ALA A 349 0.25 -10.26 21.55
CA ALA A 349 -0.55 -10.82 20.47
C ALA A 349 -1.12 -9.72 19.57
N PHE A 350 -1.66 -8.64 20.14
CA PHE A 350 -2.21 -7.52 19.36
C PHE A 350 -1.13 -6.80 18.55
N ALA A 351 0.00 -6.42 19.17
CA ALA A 351 1.10 -5.76 18.47
C ALA A 351 1.69 -6.65 17.36
N SER A 352 1.85 -7.95 17.62
CA SER A 352 2.33 -8.92 16.63
C SER A 352 1.33 -9.11 15.49
N TRP A 353 0.04 -9.25 15.79
CA TRP A 353 -1.01 -9.39 14.78
C TRP A 353 -1.04 -8.17 13.86
N LEU A 354 -0.99 -6.96 14.44
CA LEU A 354 -0.94 -5.71 13.68
C LEU A 354 0.33 -5.61 12.82
N ALA A 355 1.51 -5.78 13.42
CA ALA A 355 2.79 -5.75 12.69
C ALA A 355 2.86 -6.75 11.53
N ASN A 356 2.09 -7.84 11.60
CA ASN A 356 2.03 -8.90 10.59
C ASN A 356 0.91 -8.76 9.56
N GLY A 357 0.20 -7.63 9.52
CA GLY A 357 -0.79 -7.35 8.47
C GLY A 357 -2.24 -7.29 8.95
N GLY A 358 -2.50 -7.36 10.27
CA GLY A 358 -3.80 -7.04 10.83
C GLY A 358 -4.22 -5.60 10.52
N GLY A 359 -5.52 -5.34 10.42
CA GLY A 359 -6.06 -4.01 10.20
C GLY A 359 -6.58 -3.36 11.48
N LEU A 360 -6.29 -2.09 11.73
CA LEU A 360 -6.77 -1.38 12.92
C LEU A 360 -7.49 -0.08 12.56
N VAL A 361 -8.71 0.09 13.05
CA VAL A 361 -9.39 1.40 13.10
C VAL A 361 -9.37 1.90 14.54
N VAL A 362 -8.80 3.09 14.76
CA VAL A 362 -8.82 3.79 16.04
C VAL A 362 -9.92 4.85 15.97
N GLN A 363 -11.06 4.59 16.62
CA GLN A 363 -12.23 5.47 16.57
C GLN A 363 -12.25 6.43 17.75
N HIS A 364 -12.39 7.72 17.45
CA HIS A 364 -12.59 8.82 18.40
C HIS A 364 -11.62 8.73 19.60
N PHE A 365 -12.18 8.62 20.80
CA PHE A 365 -11.47 8.61 22.07
C PHE A 365 -10.68 7.32 22.35
N SER A 366 -10.75 6.34 21.45
CA SER A 366 -9.86 5.17 21.53
C SER A 366 -8.38 5.54 21.37
N ASN A 367 -8.08 6.72 20.80
CA ASN A 367 -6.72 7.23 20.73
C ASN A 367 -6.13 7.62 22.10
N GLY A 368 -6.96 7.72 23.14
CA GLY A 368 -6.53 7.97 24.51
C GLY A 368 -6.33 6.70 25.35
N ALA A 369 -6.80 5.54 24.89
CA ALA A 369 -6.77 4.28 25.64
C ALA A 369 -5.35 3.87 26.07
N PHE A 370 -5.23 3.14 27.18
CA PHE A 370 -3.98 2.58 27.70
C PHE A 370 -2.85 3.62 27.89
N HIS A 371 -3.22 4.87 28.18
CA HIS A 371 -2.30 5.99 28.36
C HIS A 371 -2.20 6.38 29.83
N PHE A 372 -0.98 6.55 30.35
CA PHE A 372 -0.74 6.94 31.75
C PHE A 372 -1.41 8.26 32.18
N SER A 373 -1.82 9.12 31.25
CA SER A 373 -2.51 10.37 31.55
C SER A 373 -4.03 10.27 31.64
N LEU A 374 -4.61 9.10 31.32
CA LEU A 374 -6.01 8.84 31.58
C LEU A 374 -6.26 8.78 33.09
N ARG A 375 -7.22 9.58 33.55
CA ARG A 375 -7.64 9.61 34.94
C ARG A 375 -8.04 8.21 35.42
N GLY A 376 -7.45 7.76 36.53
CA GLY A 376 -7.78 6.47 37.15
C GLY A 376 -7.31 5.24 36.37
N ALA A 377 -6.54 5.45 35.29
CA ALA A 377 -6.02 4.41 34.43
C ALA A 377 -4.49 4.44 34.33
N GLU A 378 -3.81 5.14 35.23
CA GLU A 378 -2.37 5.42 35.18
C GLU A 378 -1.56 4.12 35.16
N ALA A 379 -2.00 3.11 35.92
CA ALA A 379 -1.37 1.79 35.99
C ALA A 379 -1.56 0.92 34.72
N SER A 380 -2.49 1.31 33.83
CA SER A 380 -2.78 0.58 32.59
C SER A 380 -1.80 0.89 31.46
N ASP A 381 -0.83 1.79 31.69
CA ASP A 381 0.04 2.34 30.65
C ASP A 381 0.63 1.27 29.74
N TRP A 382 0.53 1.54 28.44
CA TRP A 382 1.12 0.70 27.41
C TRP A 382 1.87 1.55 26.38
N PRO A 383 3.20 1.71 26.56
CA PRO A 383 4.01 2.54 25.67
C PRO A 383 3.94 2.16 24.18
N GLU A 384 3.78 0.88 23.85
CA GLU A 384 3.66 0.47 22.45
C GLU A 384 2.36 0.96 21.80
N TYR A 385 1.27 1.11 22.56
CA TYR A 385 0.03 1.67 22.03
C TYR A 385 0.23 3.09 21.50
N ARG A 386 1.08 3.90 22.15
CA ARG A 386 1.47 5.24 21.66
C ARG A 386 2.31 5.21 20.38
N ARG A 387 2.97 4.10 20.07
CA ARG A 387 3.68 3.91 18.80
C ARG A 387 2.74 3.45 17.70
N ILE A 388 1.72 2.67 18.07
CA ILE A 388 0.63 2.25 17.17
C ILE A 388 -0.25 3.44 16.81
N VAL A 389 -0.61 4.30 17.77
CA VAL A 389 -1.51 5.45 17.57
C VAL A 389 -0.69 6.72 17.31
N ARG A 390 -0.70 7.22 16.07
CA ARG A 390 0.13 8.39 15.69
C ARG A 390 -0.24 9.69 16.40
N ARG A 391 -1.51 9.89 16.78
CA ARG A 391 -1.91 11.03 17.63
C ARG A 391 -2.73 10.57 18.83
N VAL A 392 -2.14 10.61 20.01
CA VAL A 392 -2.81 10.21 21.25
C VAL A 392 -3.43 11.40 21.96
N TRP A 393 -4.53 11.15 22.66
CA TRP A 393 -5.10 12.12 23.58
C TRP A 393 -4.29 12.14 24.89
N ASP A 394 -3.80 13.31 25.31
CA ASP A 394 -2.98 13.44 26.51
C ASP A 394 -3.52 14.53 27.46
N HIS A 395 -3.74 14.18 28.73
CA HIS A 395 -4.17 15.12 29.76
C HIS A 395 -3.03 15.90 30.42
N HIS A 396 -1.77 15.54 30.17
CA HIS A 396 -0.63 16.25 30.73
C HIS A 396 -0.15 17.41 29.82
N PRO A 397 0.41 18.49 30.39
CA PRO A 397 0.95 19.60 29.60
C PRO A 397 2.07 19.18 28.63
N PRO A 398 2.06 19.63 27.35
CA PRO A 398 0.97 20.35 26.69
C PRO A 398 -0.22 19.41 26.44
N LYS A 399 -1.39 19.76 26.99
CA LYS A 399 -2.57 18.90 26.96
C LYS A 399 -3.24 18.91 25.59
N SER A 400 -3.88 17.80 25.26
CA SER A 400 -4.86 17.74 24.18
C SER A 400 -6.12 18.52 24.55
N SER A 401 -6.80 19.03 23.53
CA SER A 401 -8.01 19.86 23.66
C SER A 401 -8.99 19.51 22.54
N HIS A 402 -10.21 20.03 22.63
CA HIS A 402 -11.19 19.92 21.55
C HIS A 402 -12.04 21.20 21.48
N ASP A 403 -12.57 21.52 20.30
CA ASP A 403 -13.66 22.49 20.18
C ASP A 403 -14.87 22.01 20.99
N ARG A 404 -15.74 22.94 21.43
CA ARG A 404 -17.05 22.56 21.97
C ARG A 404 -17.85 21.77 20.93
N TYR A 405 -18.59 20.77 21.40
CA TYR A 405 -19.52 19.98 20.58
C TYR A 405 -20.41 20.92 19.73
N ARG A 406 -20.39 20.73 18.41
CA ARG A 406 -21.10 21.58 17.46
C ARG A 406 -21.19 20.93 16.08
N ASN A 407 -21.99 21.55 15.23
CA ASN A 407 -21.93 21.29 13.80
C ASN A 407 -20.67 21.91 13.16
N PHE A 408 -19.99 21.15 12.30
CA PHE A 408 -18.90 21.65 11.47
C PHE A 408 -18.76 20.92 10.14
N LEU A 409 -18.04 21.53 9.19
CA LEU A 409 -17.73 20.93 7.90
C LEU A 409 -16.45 20.10 7.98
N VAL A 410 -16.55 18.84 7.58
CA VAL A 410 -15.43 17.94 7.32
C VAL A 410 -15.05 18.05 5.85
N ARG A 411 -13.87 18.60 5.59
CA ARG A 411 -13.32 18.79 4.25
C ARG A 411 -12.51 17.56 3.83
N ILE A 412 -12.81 17.03 2.64
CA ILE A 412 -12.11 15.90 2.02
C ILE A 412 -11.18 16.42 0.92
N ASP A 413 -9.89 16.50 1.24
CA ASP A 413 -8.85 17.00 0.32
C ASP A 413 -8.18 15.87 -0.46
N GLN A 414 -7.84 14.77 0.22
CA GLN A 414 -7.16 13.63 -0.41
C GLN A 414 -8.14 12.70 -1.11
N ARG A 415 -8.74 13.15 -2.20
CA ARG A 415 -9.78 12.40 -2.94
C ARG A 415 -9.25 11.19 -3.70
N ALA A 416 -7.94 11.05 -3.85
CA ALA A 416 -7.32 9.91 -4.50
C ALA A 416 -7.16 8.69 -3.57
N HIS A 417 -7.09 8.90 -2.25
CA HIS A 417 -6.91 7.81 -1.31
C HIS A 417 -8.15 6.90 -1.27
N PRO A 418 -8.03 5.56 -1.26
CA PRO A 418 -9.20 4.66 -1.35
C PRO A 418 -10.27 4.89 -0.27
N ILE A 419 -9.86 5.26 0.95
CA ILE A 419 -10.80 5.58 2.06
C ILE A 419 -11.71 6.77 1.73
N THR A 420 -11.23 7.75 0.97
CA THR A 420 -11.91 9.04 0.71
C THR A 420 -12.33 9.22 -0.75
N ALA A 421 -11.93 8.32 -1.65
CA ALA A 421 -12.36 8.31 -3.05
C ALA A 421 -13.90 8.29 -3.16
N GLY A 422 -14.46 9.23 -3.92
CA GLY A 422 -15.91 9.41 -4.05
C GLY A 422 -16.61 10.08 -2.87
N LEU A 423 -15.91 10.42 -1.78
CA LEU A 423 -16.48 11.22 -0.70
C LEU A 423 -16.45 12.72 -1.06
N VAL A 424 -17.41 13.45 -0.51
CA VAL A 424 -17.53 14.90 -0.63
C VAL A 424 -17.46 15.53 0.75
N THR A 425 -17.12 16.82 0.81
CA THR A 425 -17.22 17.62 2.04
C THR A 425 -18.63 17.50 2.62
N PHE A 426 -18.72 17.27 3.93
CA PHE A 426 -20.00 17.04 4.61
C PHE A 426 -20.05 17.74 5.97
N ALA A 427 -21.26 18.02 6.45
CA ALA A 427 -21.49 18.52 7.80
C ALA A 427 -21.69 17.37 8.79
N THR A 428 -21.24 17.53 10.02
CA THR A 428 -21.46 16.59 11.11
C THR A 428 -21.49 17.32 12.45
N ASP A 429 -22.20 16.76 13.42
CA ASP A 429 -22.20 17.21 14.82
C ASP A 429 -21.26 16.30 15.61
N ASP A 430 -20.21 16.90 16.18
CA ASP A 430 -19.15 16.17 16.87
C ASP A 430 -18.27 17.09 17.72
N GLU A 431 -17.26 16.52 18.36
CA GLU A 431 -16.12 17.22 18.95
C GLU A 431 -14.92 17.23 17.98
N LEU A 432 -14.41 18.41 17.65
CA LEU A 432 -13.19 18.55 16.85
C LEU A 432 -11.97 18.56 17.75
N TYR A 433 -11.28 17.42 17.84
CA TYR A 433 -10.05 17.30 18.62
C TYR A 433 -8.90 18.11 17.99
N VAL A 434 -8.08 18.73 18.84
CA VAL A 434 -6.89 19.52 18.49
C VAL A 434 -5.76 19.25 19.49
N GLU A 435 -4.53 19.63 19.13
CA GLU A 435 -3.37 19.56 20.04
C GLU A 435 -3.07 18.15 20.59
N GLN A 436 -3.45 17.11 19.86
CA GLN A 436 -3.11 15.71 20.18
C GLN A 436 -1.59 15.48 20.07
N ARG A 437 -1.08 14.49 20.79
CA ARG A 437 0.37 14.26 20.94
C ARG A 437 0.88 13.15 20.04
N GLY A 438 2.08 13.31 19.51
CA GLY A 438 2.78 12.29 18.73
C GLY A 438 3.68 12.90 17.65
N ASP A 439 4.85 12.32 17.47
CA ASP A 439 5.91 12.91 16.63
C ASP A 439 5.98 12.30 15.22
N ALA A 440 5.37 11.13 15.03
CA ALA A 440 5.32 10.50 13.71
C ALA A 440 4.57 11.40 12.71
N PRO A 441 5.02 11.51 11.46
CA PRO A 441 4.32 12.29 10.45
C PRO A 441 2.92 11.73 10.20
N ILE A 442 1.98 12.59 9.81
CA ILE A 442 0.64 12.18 9.38
C ILE A 442 0.34 12.82 8.03
N GLU A 443 -0.39 12.11 7.20
CA GLU A 443 -0.95 12.61 5.94
C GLU A 443 -2.47 12.62 6.08
N PRO A 444 -3.07 13.77 6.42
CA PRO A 444 -4.49 13.81 6.72
C PRO A 444 -5.36 13.64 5.47
N LEU A 445 -6.34 12.76 5.59
CA LEU A 445 -7.36 12.49 4.58
C LEU A 445 -8.56 13.43 4.69
N ALA A 446 -8.83 13.90 5.92
CA ALA A 446 -9.92 14.81 6.25
C ALA A 446 -9.47 15.91 7.22
N TRP A 447 -10.05 17.09 7.09
CA TRP A 447 -9.76 18.28 7.89
C TRP A 447 -11.03 18.99 8.36
N ALA A 448 -10.93 19.76 9.44
CA ALA A 448 -11.95 20.74 9.80
C ALA A 448 -11.32 21.98 10.45
N LYS A 449 -12.00 23.13 10.32
CA LYS A 449 -11.56 24.38 10.93
C LYS A 449 -11.88 24.39 12.42
N SER A 450 -10.85 24.47 13.26
CA SER A 450 -11.02 24.65 14.71
C SER A 450 -11.37 26.10 15.03
N THR A 451 -12.38 26.25 15.88
CA THR A 451 -12.77 27.54 16.46
C THR A 451 -11.95 27.88 17.70
N LEU A 452 -11.37 26.86 18.37
CA LEU A 452 -10.46 27.04 19.49
C LEU A 452 -9.10 27.59 19.06
N THR A 453 -8.49 27.01 18.03
CA THR A 453 -7.14 27.39 17.57
C THR A 453 -7.15 28.35 16.38
N GLY A 454 -8.26 28.43 15.65
CA GLY A 454 -8.35 29.18 14.39
C GLY A 454 -7.63 28.51 13.22
N ALA A 455 -7.07 27.32 13.38
CA ALA A 455 -6.35 26.57 12.34
C ALA A 455 -7.19 25.41 11.78
N ASP A 456 -6.80 24.89 10.61
CA ASP A 456 -7.32 23.62 10.11
C ASP A 456 -6.69 22.48 10.91
N ALA A 457 -7.53 21.63 11.50
CA ALA A 457 -7.15 20.49 12.29
C ALA A 457 -7.38 19.19 11.50
N PRO A 458 -6.41 18.26 11.51
CA PRO A 458 -6.57 16.95 10.88
C PRO A 458 -7.57 16.09 11.66
N LEU A 459 -8.46 15.40 10.93
CA LEU A 459 -9.55 14.61 11.50
C LEU A 459 -9.41 13.10 11.28
N ALA A 460 -8.82 12.72 10.15
CA ALA A 460 -8.63 11.32 9.82
C ALA A 460 -7.37 11.12 8.99
N TRP A 461 -6.63 10.04 9.24
CA TRP A 461 -5.43 9.69 8.49
C TRP A 461 -5.20 8.19 8.51
N ALA A 462 -4.50 7.70 7.48
CA ALA A 462 -4.17 6.31 7.27
C ALA A 462 -2.65 6.12 7.26
N TYR A 463 -2.18 4.97 7.72
CA TYR A 463 -0.75 4.67 7.81
C TYR A 463 -0.49 3.19 8.06
N ARG A 464 0.79 2.81 8.10
CA ARG A 464 1.23 1.47 8.49
C ARG A 464 1.92 1.42 9.84
N TYR A 465 1.79 0.27 10.48
CA TYR A 465 2.58 -0.20 11.61
C TYR A 465 3.09 -1.61 11.26
N GLY A 466 4.38 -1.74 10.96
CA GLY A 466 4.91 -2.93 10.29
C GLY A 466 4.21 -3.14 8.94
N ARG A 467 3.64 -4.32 8.73
CA ARG A 467 2.81 -4.64 7.56
C ARG A 467 1.34 -4.28 7.75
N GLY A 468 0.89 -4.03 8.98
CA GLY A 468 -0.49 -3.71 9.30
C GLY A 468 -0.88 -2.32 8.85
N ARG A 469 -2.16 -2.16 8.55
CA ARG A 469 -2.76 -0.88 8.16
C ARG A 469 -3.55 -0.32 9.33
N VAL A 470 -3.35 0.96 9.62
CA VAL A 470 -4.05 1.69 10.68
C VAL A 470 -4.79 2.87 10.07
N PHE A 471 -6.06 3.01 10.41
CA PHE A 471 -6.87 4.17 10.10
C PHE A 471 -7.31 4.82 11.42
N GLN A 472 -6.86 6.05 11.64
CA GLN A 472 -7.26 6.81 12.82
C GLN A 472 -8.31 7.84 12.40
N ASN A 473 -9.48 7.77 13.03
CA ASN A 473 -10.64 8.62 12.73
C ASN A 473 -11.13 9.28 14.01
N LEU A 474 -11.04 10.60 14.09
CA LEU A 474 -11.37 11.36 15.29
C LEU A 474 -12.86 11.71 15.42
N LEU A 475 -13.68 11.47 14.39
CA LEU A 475 -15.14 11.61 14.51
C LEU A 475 -15.72 10.54 15.44
N GLY A 476 -16.98 10.66 15.86
CA GLY A 476 -17.71 9.59 16.55
C GLY A 476 -17.94 9.81 18.04
N HIS A 477 -18.06 11.06 18.52
CA HIS A 477 -18.39 11.34 19.91
C HIS A 477 -19.70 10.68 20.36
N ASP A 478 -20.75 10.76 19.54
CA ASP A 478 -22.07 10.22 19.85
C ASP A 478 -22.81 9.67 18.60
N ALA A 479 -24.10 9.38 18.76
CA ALA A 479 -24.95 8.88 17.69
C ALA A 479 -25.11 9.85 16.49
N ASN A 480 -25.06 11.16 16.73
CA ASN A 480 -25.26 12.19 15.70
C ASN A 480 -24.08 12.27 14.74
N SER A 481 -22.87 11.93 15.20
CA SER A 481 -21.67 11.83 14.35
C SER A 481 -21.85 10.84 13.20
N TRP A 482 -22.75 9.87 13.36
CA TRP A 482 -23.09 8.84 12.37
C TRP A 482 -24.30 9.18 11.50
N ALA A 483 -24.92 10.36 11.65
CA ALA A 483 -26.10 10.75 10.87
C ALA A 483 -25.77 11.01 9.39
N SER A 484 -24.54 11.47 9.10
CA SER A 484 -24.08 11.70 7.72
C SER A 484 -23.71 10.40 7.01
N TRP A 485 -24.12 10.28 5.76
CA TRP A 485 -23.66 9.23 4.84
C TRP A 485 -22.14 9.17 4.78
N SER A 486 -21.49 10.32 4.59
CA SER A 486 -20.03 10.38 4.44
C SER A 486 -19.30 9.91 5.70
N SER A 487 -19.82 10.16 6.91
CA SER A 487 -19.24 9.65 8.15
C SER A 487 -19.26 8.12 8.19
N ARG A 488 -20.37 7.50 7.80
CA ARG A 488 -20.54 6.04 7.74
C ARG A 488 -19.66 5.42 6.66
N GLU A 489 -19.58 6.03 5.48
CA GLU A 489 -18.67 5.57 4.40
C GLU A 489 -17.20 5.75 4.76
N LEU A 490 -16.84 6.76 5.54
CA LEU A 490 -15.47 6.97 6.01
C LEU A 490 -15.05 5.81 6.93
N LEU A 491 -15.91 5.41 7.88
CA LEU A 491 -15.68 4.24 8.73
C LEU A 491 -15.65 2.94 7.90
N ARG A 492 -16.63 2.71 7.02
CA ARG A 492 -16.71 1.48 6.21
C ARG A 492 -15.54 1.34 5.25
N GLY A 493 -15.19 2.42 4.56
CA GLY A 493 -14.02 2.48 3.69
C GLY A 493 -12.73 2.29 4.47
N GLY A 494 -12.63 2.88 5.67
CA GLY A 494 -11.54 2.65 6.61
C GLY A 494 -11.37 1.17 6.95
N VAL A 495 -12.45 0.49 7.33
CA VAL A 495 -12.45 -0.95 7.66
C VAL A 495 -12.03 -1.81 6.47
N ALA A 496 -12.62 -1.58 5.29
CA ALA A 496 -12.25 -2.33 4.08
C ALA A 496 -10.77 -2.11 3.72
N TRP A 497 -10.29 -0.86 3.81
CA TRP A 497 -8.90 -0.53 3.53
C TRP A 497 -7.94 -1.17 4.54
N VAL A 498 -8.20 -1.09 5.85
CA VAL A 498 -7.28 -1.71 6.84
C VAL A 498 -7.27 -3.23 6.74
N ALA A 499 -8.36 -3.86 6.30
CA ALA A 499 -8.45 -5.29 6.01
C ALA A 499 -7.77 -5.69 4.68
N GLY A 500 -7.14 -4.75 3.98
CA GLY A 500 -6.46 -4.98 2.71
C GLY A 500 -7.40 -5.37 1.57
N GLN A 501 -8.66 -4.94 1.62
CA GLN A 501 -9.69 -5.22 0.62
C GLN A 501 -10.05 -3.97 -0.19
N GLN A 502 -10.66 -4.18 -1.36
CA GLN A 502 -11.24 -3.10 -2.14
C GLN A 502 -12.31 -2.35 -1.35
N VAL A 503 -12.19 -1.02 -1.31
CA VAL A 503 -13.21 -0.13 -0.79
C VAL A 503 -14.37 -0.07 -1.78
N ARG A 504 -15.59 -0.37 -1.32
CA ARG A 504 -16.82 -0.27 -2.11
C ARG A 504 -17.73 0.77 -1.46
N ARG A 505 -18.13 1.78 -2.22
CA ARG A 505 -19.09 2.79 -1.75
C ARG A 505 -20.51 2.28 -1.86
N ILE A 506 -21.30 2.53 -0.83
CA ILE A 506 -22.75 2.33 -0.90
C ILE A 506 -23.37 3.67 -1.28
N PRO A 507 -24.18 3.75 -2.35
CA PRO A 507 -24.88 4.98 -2.71
C PRO A 507 -25.70 5.55 -1.54
N ALA A 508 -25.68 6.88 -1.37
CA ALA A 508 -26.39 7.56 -0.28
C ALA A 508 -27.90 7.26 -0.21
N VAL A 509 -28.54 7.03 -1.36
CA VAL A 509 -29.97 6.66 -1.43
C VAL A 509 -30.25 5.26 -0.86
N GLN A 510 -29.25 4.38 -0.89
CA GLN A 510 -29.37 3.05 -0.32
C GLN A 510 -29.08 3.12 1.18
N ASP A 511 -28.10 3.93 1.62
CA ASP A 511 -27.56 4.00 2.97
C ASP A 511 -28.46 4.68 4.04
N GLN A 512 -29.77 4.81 3.80
CA GLN A 512 -30.71 5.25 4.83
C GLN A 512 -30.75 4.18 5.95
N VAL A 513 -30.44 4.60 7.17
CA VAL A 513 -30.50 3.74 8.37
C VAL A 513 -31.97 3.57 8.73
N THR A 514 -32.50 2.35 8.61
CA THR A 514 -33.82 1.98 9.16
C THR A 514 -33.73 1.68 10.64
#